data_AF-A0A4Q3BVP6-F1
#
_entry.id   AF-A0A4Q3BVP6-F1
#
_cell.length_a   1.000
_cell.length_b   1.000
_cell.length_c   1.000
_cell.angle_alpha   90.00
_cell.angle_beta   90.00
_cell.angle_gamma   90.00
#
_symmetry.space_group_name_H-M   'P 1'
#
loop_
_entity.id
_entity.type
_entity.pdbx_description
1 polymer ?
#
loop_
_entity_poly.entity_id
_entity_poly.type
_entity_poly.pdbx_seq_one_letter_code
_entity_poly.pdbx_strand_id
1 'polypeptide(L)' 'MIGIEHYVVVSSILFVLGVLGIFLNRKNVIVILMAIELILLAVNLNLVAFSAFLGDLTGQIFAMFVLT' A
#
# COMPACT_ATOMS: atom_id res chain seq x y z
N MET A 1 4.98 -10.75 -19.68
CA MET A 1 5.41 -11.10 -18.31
C MET A 1 5.03 -9.94 -17.42
N ILE A 2 4.42 -10.18 -16.26
CA ILE A 2 4.03 -9.12 -15.34
C ILE A 2 5.28 -8.69 -14.57
N GLY A 3 5.85 -7.54 -14.94
CA GLY A 3 7.04 -6.98 -14.30
C GLY A 3 6.71 -6.23 -13.00
N ILE A 4 7.74 -5.92 -12.21
CA ILE A 4 7.60 -5.14 -10.97
C ILE A 4 6.95 -3.77 -11.20
N GLU A 5 7.13 -3.19 -12.39
CA GLU A 5 6.49 -1.94 -12.81
C GLU A 5 4.96 -1.96 -12.64
N HIS A 6 4.30 -3.09 -12.87
CA HIS A 6 2.85 -3.21 -12.75
C HIS A 6 2.42 -3.14 -11.28
N TYR A 7 3.17 -3.79 -10.39
CA TYR A 7 2.92 -3.74 -8.94
C TYR A 7 3.20 -2.35 -8.36
N VAL A 8 4.24 -1.68 -8.83
CA VAL A 8 4.56 -0.30 -8.42
C VAL A 8 3.50 0.69 -8.89
N VAL A 9 2.98 0.54 -10.11
CA VAL A 9 1.89 1.40 -10.62
C VAL A 9 0.62 1.19 -9.80
N VAL A 10 0.24 -0.06 -9.53
CA VAL A 10 -0.97 -0.35 -8.74
C VAL A 10 -0.85 0.18 -7.30
N SER A 11 0.28 -0.07 -6.61
CA SER A 11 0.51 0.49 -5.27
C SER A 11 0.50 2.02 -5.27
N SER A 12 1.09 2.66 -6.29
CA SER A 12 1.08 4.13 -6.42
C SER A 12 -0.34 4.68 -6.59
N ILE A 13 -1.17 4.04 -7.42
CA ILE A 13 -2.58 4.43 -7.61
C ILE A 13 -3.36 4.29 -6.29
N LEU A 14 -3.22 3.15 -5.59
CA LEU A 14 -3.89 2.92 -4.32
C LEU A 14 -3.46 3.93 -3.25
N PHE A 15 -2.17 4.26 -3.19
CA PHE A 15 -1.64 5.26 -2.27
C PHE A 15 -2.24 6.65 -2.54
N VAL A 16 -2.26 7.08 -3.81
CA VAL A 16 -2.86 8.37 -4.19
C VAL A 16 -4.35 8.40 -3.88
N LEU A 17 -5.09 7.31 -4.15
CA LEU A 17 -6.51 7.22 -3.81
C LEU A 17 -6.75 7.30 -2.30
N GLY A 18 -5.92 6.64 -1.50
CA GLY A 18 -5.98 6.73 -0.04
C GLY A 18 -5.72 8.16 0.45
N VAL A 19 -4.67 8.81 -0.05
CA VAL A 19 -4.38 10.22 0.28
C VAL A 19 -5.54 11.14 -0.13
N LEU A 20 -6.05 11.03 -1.36
CA LEU A 20 -7.20 11.80 -1.82
C LEU A 20 -8.45 11.53 -0.98
N GLY A 21 -8.67 10.28 -0.55
CA GLY A 21 -9.75 9.89 0.34
C GLY A 21 -9.74 10.67 1.66
N ILE A 22 -8.56 10.86 2.26
CA ILE A 22 -8.37 11.67 3.48
C ILE A 22 -8.68 13.15 3.20
N PHE A 23 -8.14 13.71 2.11
CA PHE A 23 -8.28 15.14 1.80
C PHE A 23 -9.73 15.54 1.44
N LEU A 24 -10.47 14.67 0.76
CA LEU A 24 -11.85 14.92 0.31
C LEU A 24 -12.87 14.70 1.44
N ASN A 25 -12.68 13.70 2.30
CA ASN A 25 -13.68 13.27 3.28
C ASN A 25 -13.33 13.60 4.74
N ARG A 26 -12.79 14.81 4.99
CA ARG A 26 -12.31 15.25 6.31
C ARG A 26 -13.35 15.26 7.44
N LYS A 27 -14.64 15.20 7.09
CA LYS A 27 -15.74 15.20 8.07
C LYS A 27 -16.14 13.80 8.54
N ASN A 28 -15.79 12.76 7.77
CA ASN A 28 -16.20 11.38 8.06
C ASN A 28 -15.00 10.58 8.56
N VAL A 29 -14.88 10.46 9.88
CA VAL A 29 -13.79 9.73 10.53
C VAL A 29 -13.68 8.28 10.02
N ILE A 30 -14.80 7.62 9.78
CA ILE A 30 -14.83 6.25 9.24
C ILE A 30 -14.15 6.18 7.86
N VAL A 31 -14.41 7.17 7.00
CA VAL A 31 -13.81 7.21 5.65
C VAL A 31 -12.32 7.51 5.74
N ILE A 32 -11.90 8.36 6.69
CA ILE A 32 -10.48 8.63 6.94
C ILE A 32 -9.77 7.36 7.41
N LEU A 33 -10.37 6.59 8.33
CA LEU A 33 -9.81 5.31 8.78
C LEU A 33 -9.70 4.30 7.63
N MET A 34 -10.75 4.15 6.81
CA MET A 34 -10.69 3.30 5.62
C MET A 34 -9.62 3.76 4.61
N ALA A 35 -9.41 5.07 4.47
CA ALA A 35 -8.38 5.62 3.60
C ALA A 35 -6.97 5.37 4.16
N ILE A 36 -6.79 5.39 5.48
CA ILE A 36 -5.53 5.01 6.13
C ILE A 36 -5.24 3.53 5.90
N GLU A 37 -6.22 2.65 6.10
CA GLU A 37 -6.09 1.21 5.77
C GLU A 37 -5.68 1.00 4.31
N LEU A 38 -6.27 1.76 3.38
CA LEU A 38 -5.92 1.69 1.95
C LEU A 38 -4.47 2.13 1.68
N ILE A 39 -3.98 3.15 2.40
CA ILE A 39 -2.58 3.60 2.31
C ILE A 39 -1.64 2.51 2.83
N LEU A 40 -1.95 1.90 3.97
CA LEU A 40 -1.15 0.82 4.57
C LEU A 40 -1.10 -0.39 3.63
N LEU A 41 -2.23 -0.74 3.00
CA LEU A 41 -2.29 -1.80 1.99
C LEU A 41 -1.38 -1.50 0.78
N ALA A 42 -1.39 -0.27 0.29
CA ALA A 42 -0.54 0.15 -0.83
C ALA A 42 0.96 0.01 -0.50
N VAL A 43 1.37 0.41 0.70
CA VAL A 43 2.75 0.27 1.19
C VAL A 43 3.13 -1.20 1.33
N ASN A 44 2.25 -2.04 1.87
CA ASN A 44 2.47 -3.48 1.99
C ASN A 44 2.65 -4.17 0.63
N LEU A 45 1.83 -3.80 -0.36
CA LEU A 45 1.97 -4.33 -1.72
C LEU A 45 3.34 -3.97 -2.32
N ASN A 46 3.81 -2.75 -2.07
CA ASN A 46 5.12 -2.30 -2.54
C ASN A 46 6.27 -3.08 -1.85
N LEU A 47 6.20 -3.27 -0.52
CA LEU A 47 7.18 -4.03 0.25
C LEU A 47 7.29 -5.49 -0.22
N VAL A 48 6.15 -6.16 -0.45
CA VAL A 48 6.12 -7.54 -0.93
C VAL A 48 6.62 -7.64 -2.37
N ALA A 49 6.27 -6.69 -3.24
CA ALA A 49 6.73 -6.66 -4.63
C ALA A 49 8.26 -6.53 -4.72
N PHE A 50 8.86 -5.62 -3.94
CA PHE A 50 10.32 -5.47 -3.88
C PHE A 50 11.01 -6.68 -3.23
N SER A 51 10.42 -7.26 -2.18
CA SER A 51 10.91 -8.52 -1.60
C SER A 51 10.98 -9.64 -2.64
N ALA A 52 9.92 -9.83 -3.44
CA ALA A 52 9.89 -10.84 -4.48
C ALA A 52 10.87 -10.58 -5.63
N PHE A 53 11.10 -9.31 -5.99
CA PHE A 53 12.03 -8.93 -7.05
C PHE A 53 13.50 -9.06 -6.65
N LEU A 54 13.85 -8.69 -5.42
CA LEU A 54 15.22 -8.81 -4.90
C LEU A 54 15.53 -10.23 -4.39
N GLY A 55 14.51 -11.07 -4.19
CA GLY A 55 14.67 -12.39 -3.58
C GLY A 55 15.02 -12.33 -2.09
N ASP A 56 14.70 -11.21 -1.42
CA ASP A 56 14.97 -10.98 -0.01
C ASP A 56 13.67 -11.03 0.81
N LEU A 57 13.67 -11.79 1.90
CA LEU A 57 12.50 -11.99 2.76
C LEU A 57 12.16 -10.76 3.62
N THR A 58 13.08 -9.81 3.77
CA THR A 58 12.92 -8.63 4.62
C THR A 58 11.63 -7.86 4.35
N GLY A 59 11.26 -7.62 3.10
CA GLY A 59 10.04 -6.87 2.76
C GLY A 59 8.74 -7.60 3.15
N GLN A 60 8.71 -8.95 3.09
CA GLN A 60 7.58 -9.74 3.58
C GLN A 60 7.46 -9.70 5.11
N ILE A 61 8.59 -9.73 5.81
CA ILE A 61 8.62 -9.62 7.28
C ILE A 61 8.06 -8.26 7.72
N PHE A 62 8.51 -7.16 7.09
CA PHE A 62 7.93 -5.84 7.36
C PHE A 62 6.44 -5.77 7.03
N ALA A 63 6.00 -6.38 5.93
CA ALA A 63 4.59 -6.38 5.57
C ALA A 63 3.71 -7.07 6.63
N MET A 64 4.20 -8.14 7.26
CA MET A 64 3.52 -8.78 8.39
C MET A 64 3.42 -7.85 9.59
N PHE A 65 4.50 -7.12 9.94
CA PHE A 65 4.47 -6.16 11.06
C PHE A 65 3.53 -4.98 10.83
N VAL A 66 3.29 -4.58 9.59
CA VAL A 66 2.33 -3.51 9.27
C VAL A 66 0.88 -4.02 9.34
N LEU A 67 0.65 -5.31 9.08
CA LEU A 67 -0.67 -5.93 9.13
C LEU A 67 -1.13 -6.32 10.54
N THR A 68 -0.20 -6.63 11.45
CA THR A 68 -0.48 -7.07 12.84
C THR A 68 -0.46 -5.90 13.83
#